data_AF-A0A1R0LSM3-F1
#
_entry.id   AF-A0A1R0LSM3-F1
#
_cell.length_a   1.000
_cell.length_b   1.000
_cell.length_c   1.000
_cell.angle_alpha   90.00
_cell.angle_beta   90.00
_cell.angle_gamma   90.00
#
_symmetry.space_group_name_H-M   'P 1'
#
loop_
_entity.id
_entity.type
_entity.pdbx_description
1 polymer ?
#
loop_
_entity_poly.entity_id
_entity_poly.type
_entity_poly.pdbx_seq_one_letter_code
_entity_poly.pdbx_strand_id
1 'polypeptide(L)'
;MSLYDEGHTIAGWTGFGIATVGCGVVGLGVCEASLPVAVGGLAVAAVSVVVTWVLHLAGWGKPPGVRLRQEWGMRVRDGQAREGHAGCVSCRLAGRERRAAVLPATKGAGSMPLSPVE
;
A
#
# COMPACT_ATOMS: atom_id res chain seq x y z
N MET A 1 -4.41 -4.59 22.50
CA MET A 1 -3.66 -4.35 21.25
C MET A 1 -4.34 -5.15 20.15
N SER A 2 -4.93 -4.49 19.15
CA SER A 2 -5.65 -5.18 18.07
C SER A 2 -4.69 -6.08 17.29
N LEU A 3 -5.15 -7.25 16.86
CA LEU A 3 -4.40 -8.16 16.00
C LEU A 3 -4.60 -7.77 14.53
N TYR A 4 -4.43 -6.50 14.19
CA TYR A 4 -4.56 -5.99 12.82
C TYR A 4 -3.29 -5.25 12.39
N ASP A 5 -2.94 -5.42 11.12
CA ASP A 5 -1.88 -4.64 10.49
C ASP A 5 -2.45 -3.26 10.13
N GLU A 6 -1.96 -2.20 10.76
CA GLU A 6 -2.44 -0.83 10.53
C GLU A 6 -1.94 -0.23 9.21
N GLY A 7 -1.20 -0.98 8.39
CA GLY A 7 -0.76 -0.51 7.07
C GLY A 7 0.44 0.44 7.13
N HIS A 8 1.16 0.49 8.25
CA HIS A 8 2.40 1.23 8.43
C HIS A 8 3.54 0.67 7.55
N THR A 9 3.68 1.23 6.34
CA THR A 9 4.73 0.90 5.37
C THR A 9 5.64 2.10 5.12
N ILE A 10 6.91 1.88 4.76
CA ILE A 10 7.83 2.96 4.40
C ILE A 10 7.28 3.74 3.21
N ALA A 11 6.78 3.04 2.18
CA ALA A 11 6.15 3.69 1.03
C ALA A 11 5.00 4.62 1.45
N GLY A 12 4.09 4.13 2.31
CA GLY A 12 2.93 4.88 2.78
C GLY A 12 3.31 6.10 3.62
N TRP A 13 4.19 5.94 4.62
CA TRP A 13 4.59 7.06 5.49
C TRP A 13 5.43 8.11 4.78
N THR A 14 6.31 7.71 3.85
CA THR A 14 7.06 8.66 3.02
C THR A 14 6.11 9.44 2.11
N GLY A 15 5.19 8.75 1.44
CA GLY A 15 4.15 9.40 0.62
C GLY A 15 3.32 10.39 1.42
N PHE A 16 2.83 9.97 2.59
CA PHE A 16 2.07 10.80 3.50
C PHE A 16 2.82 12.07 3.88
N GLY A 17 4.08 11.96 4.32
CA GLY A 17 4.89 13.13 4.69
C GLY A 17 5.06 14.13 3.53
N ILE A 18 5.35 13.64 2.32
CA ILE A 18 5.49 14.51 1.13
C ILE A 18 4.15 15.16 0.79
N ALA A 19 3.06 14.40 0.82
CA ALA A 19 1.72 14.91 0.52
C ALA A 19 1.29 15.98 1.53
N THR A 20 1.56 15.80 2.82
CA THR A 20 1.27 16.80 3.86
C THR A 20 2.00 18.11 3.58
N VAL A 21 3.29 18.06 3.23
CA VAL A 21 4.06 19.25 2.85
C VAL A 21 3.44 19.91 1.60
N GLY A 22 3.15 19.13 0.56
CA GLY A 22 2.51 19.64 -0.66
C GLY A 22 1.18 20.34 -0.38
N CYS A 23 0.30 19.72 0.40
CA CYS A 23 -0.98 20.32 0.83
C CYS A 23 -0.78 21.61 1.65
N GLY A 24 0.22 21.65 2.53
CA GLY A 24 0.57 22.85 3.27
C GLY A 24 0.99 24.01 2.35
N VAL A 25 1.80 23.71 1.33
CA VAL A 25 2.21 24.70 0.30
C VAL A 25 1.02 25.15 -0.54
N VAL A 26 0.09 24.25 -0.90
CA VAL A 26 -1.17 24.64 -1.57
C VAL A 26 -1.97 25.60 -0.69
N GLY A 27 -2.15 25.28 0.59
CA GLY A 27 -2.86 26.14 1.53
C GLY A 27 -2.25 27.53 1.64
N LEU A 28 -0.91 27.61 1.74
CA LEU A 28 -0.19 28.89 1.69
C LEU A 28 -0.47 29.67 0.40
N GLY A 29 -0.39 29.02 -0.76
CA GLY A 29 -0.66 29.65 -2.04
C GLY A 29 -2.08 30.21 -2.14
N VAL A 30 -3.06 29.54 -1.54
CA VAL A 30 -4.45 30.05 -1.44
C VAL A 30 -4.52 31.28 -0.55
N CYS A 31 -3.93 31.25 0.64
CA CYS A 31 -3.92 32.37 1.58
C CYS A 31 -3.24 33.62 0.99
N GLU A 32 -2.22 33.45 0.16
CA GLU A 32 -1.49 34.53 -0.51
C GLU A 32 -2.10 34.95 -1.87
N ALA A 33 -3.18 34.28 -2.32
CA ALA A 33 -3.73 34.42 -3.67
C ALA A 33 -2.67 34.23 -4.79
N SER A 34 -1.72 33.31 -4.56
CA SER A 34 -0.57 33.04 -5.41
C SER A 34 -0.75 31.73 -6.18
N LEU A 35 -1.13 31.83 -7.45
CA LEU A 35 -1.23 30.67 -8.34
C LEU A 35 0.09 29.89 -8.47
N PRO A 36 1.27 30.53 -8.62
CA PRO A 36 2.54 29.80 -8.70
C PRO A 36 2.82 28.94 -7.46
N VAL A 37 2.55 29.46 -6.25
CA VAL A 37 2.76 28.73 -5.00
C VAL A 37 1.80 27.55 -4.91
N ALA A 38 0.52 27.76 -5.24
CA ALA A 38 -0.48 26.69 -5.25
C ALA A 38 -0.10 25.56 -6.25
N VAL A 39 0.32 25.91 -7.46
CA VAL A 39 0.78 24.94 -8.47
C VAL A 39 2.04 24.20 -8.00
N GLY A 40 2.98 24.90 -7.35
CA GLY A 40 4.14 24.29 -6.73
C GLY A 40 3.78 23.24 -5.68
N GLY A 41 2.82 23.53 -4.81
CA GLY A 41 2.30 22.57 -3.82
C GLY A 41 1.65 21.35 -4.46
N LEU A 42 0.87 21.53 -5.53
CA LEU A 42 0.29 20.43 -6.31
C LEU A 42 1.37 19.57 -6.97
N ALA A 43 2.45 20.18 -7.46
CA ALA A 43 3.58 19.44 -8.02
C ALA A 43 4.27 18.57 -6.94
N VAL A 44 4.44 19.08 -5.72
CA VAL A 44 4.97 18.29 -4.59
C VAL A 44 4.02 17.14 -4.24
N ALA A 45 2.71 17.36 -4.24
CA ALA A 45 1.73 16.30 -4.04
C ALA A 45 1.82 15.23 -5.15
N ALA A 46 2.01 15.61 -6.41
CA ALA A 46 2.24 14.65 -7.50
C ALA A 46 3.53 13.84 -7.30
N VAL A 47 4.61 14.47 -6.83
CA VAL A 47 5.86 13.77 -6.48
C VAL A 47 5.61 12.71 -5.39
N SER A 48 4.74 12.98 -4.41
CA SER A 48 4.39 11.99 -3.38
C SER A 48 3.87 10.68 -3.98
N VAL A 49 3.03 10.76 -5.02
CA VAL A 49 2.44 9.60 -5.70
C VAL A 49 3.54 8.78 -6.38
N VAL A 50 4.44 9.47 -7.10
CA VAL A 50 5.57 8.83 -7.80
C VAL A 50 6.51 8.16 -6.81
N VAL A 51 6.91 8.84 -5.74
CA VAL A 51 7.79 8.29 -4.70
C VAL A 51 7.16 7.08 -4.03
N THR A 52 5.90 7.18 -3.63
CA THR A 52 5.14 6.07 -3.02
C THR A 52 5.09 4.87 -3.95
N TRP A 53 4.83 5.11 -5.23
CA TRP A 53 4.76 4.07 -6.25
C TRP A 53 6.11 3.37 -6.45
N VAL A 54 7.20 4.12 -6.61
CA VAL A 54 8.55 3.56 -6.74
C VAL A 54 8.95 2.75 -5.51
N LEU A 55 8.68 3.27 -4.31
CA LEU A 55 8.94 2.55 -3.06
C LEU A 55 8.11 1.26 -2.95
N HIS A 56 6.84 1.30 -3.36
CA HIS A 56 5.99 0.11 -3.43
C HIS A 56 6.58 -0.95 -4.38
N LEU A 57 6.96 -0.55 -5.60
CA LEU A 57 7.59 -1.45 -6.58
C LEU A 57 8.96 -1.97 -6.13
N ALA A 58 9.64 -1.24 -5.25
CA ALA A 58 10.87 -1.67 -4.60
C ALA A 58 10.61 -2.59 -3.39
N GLY A 59 9.37 -2.92 -3.04
CA GLY A 59 9.02 -3.82 -1.93
C GLY A 59 9.00 -3.13 -0.56
N TRP A 60 9.01 -1.80 -0.51
CA TRP A 60 8.83 -1.01 0.72
C TRP A 60 7.37 -0.63 0.97
N GLY A 61 6.48 -0.98 0.05
CA GLY A 61 5.05 -1.05 0.25
C GLY A 61 4.63 -2.48 0.55
N LYS A 62 3.34 -2.67 0.88
CA LYS A 62 2.76 -3.98 1.15
C LYS A 62 1.52 -4.18 0.28
N PRO A 63 1.25 -5.41 -0.18
CA PRO A 63 0.07 -5.69 -0.98
C PRO A 63 -1.22 -5.51 -0.17
N PRO A 64 -2.35 -5.25 -0.85
CA PRO A 64 -3.65 -5.30 -0.20
C PRO A 64 -3.96 -6.72 0.27
N GLY A 65 -4.57 -6.87 1.44
CA GLY A 65 -5.00 -8.16 2.00
C GLY A 65 -4.36 -8.53 3.34
N VAL A 66 -4.71 -9.72 3.83
CA VAL A 66 -4.21 -10.26 5.10
C VAL A 66 -2.75 -10.69 4.94
N ARG A 67 -1.91 -10.28 5.88
CA ARG A 67 -0.48 -10.61 5.92
C ARG A 67 -0.17 -11.40 7.19
N LEU A 68 0.81 -12.30 7.10
CA LEU A 68 1.32 -12.98 8.28
C LEU A 68 1.98 -11.98 9.22
N ARG A 69 1.90 -12.22 10.54
CA ARG A 69 2.42 -11.29 11.57
C ARG A 69 3.91 -10.96 11.37
N GLN A 70 4.69 -11.88 10.86
CA GLN A 70 6.12 -11.68 10.58
C GLN A 70 6.38 -10.64 9.48
N GLU A 71 5.38 -10.32 8.66
CA GLU A 71 5.49 -9.41 7.52
C GLU A 71 4.98 -7.99 7.83
N TRP A 72 4.43 -7.77 9.04
CA TRP A 72 3.83 -6.49 9.45
C TRP A 72 4.85 -5.40 9.73
N GLY A 73 6.09 -5.78 10.06
CA GLY A 73 7.14 -4.83 10.37
C GLY A 73 7.39 -3.86 9.20
N MET A 74 7.37 -2.56 9.48
CA MET A 74 7.57 -1.50 8.49
C MET A 74 8.90 -1.63 7.71
N ARG A 75 9.93 -2.21 8.35
CA ARG A 75 11.26 -2.46 7.76
C ARG A 75 11.37 -3.82 7.05
N VAL A 76 10.35 -4.67 7.11
CA VAL A 76 10.35 -5.96 6.43
C VAL A 76 10.01 -5.70 4.97
N ARG A 77 10.96 -5.96 4.08
CA ARG A 77 10.77 -5.80 2.64
C ARG A 77 9.89 -6.91 2.09
N ASP A 78 9.03 -6.57 1.15
CA ASP A 78 8.25 -7.53 0.39
C ASP A 78 9.10 -8.15 -0.73
N GLY A 79 9.31 -9.47 -0.65
CA GLY A 79 10.07 -10.23 -1.63
C GLY A 79 9.33 -10.50 -2.95
N GLN A 80 8.00 -10.42 -2.95
CA GLN A 80 7.16 -10.71 -4.12
C GLN A 80 6.90 -9.47 -5.00
N ALA A 81 7.25 -8.28 -4.52
CA ALA A 81 7.04 -7.01 -5.22
C ALA A 81 7.66 -6.94 -6.64
N ARG A 82 8.73 -7.71 -6.89
CA ARG A 82 9.34 -7.80 -8.23
C ARG A 82 8.45 -8.51 -9.24
N GLU A 83 7.67 -9.46 -8.77
CA GLU A 83 6.81 -10.31 -9.59
C GLU A 83 5.40 -9.72 -9.72
N GLY A 84 5.05 -8.80 -8.82
CA GLY A 84 3.76 -8.13 -8.78
C GLY A 84 2.69 -8.90 -8.00
N HIS A 85 1.65 -8.20 -7.62
CA HIS A 85 0.56 -8.74 -6.80
C HIS A 85 -0.74 -8.84 -7.58
N ALA A 86 -1.48 -9.92 -7.36
CA ALA A 86 -2.82 -10.07 -7.90
C ALA A 86 -3.72 -8.92 -7.41
N GLY A 87 -4.40 -8.25 -8.33
CA GLY A 87 -5.33 -7.16 -8.02
C GLY A 87 -4.68 -5.83 -7.59
N CYS A 88 -3.35 -5.71 -7.52
CA CYS A 88 -2.71 -4.46 -7.16
C CYS A 88 -2.58 -3.52 -8.36
N VAL A 89 -3.30 -2.38 -8.30
CA VAL A 89 -3.25 -1.34 -9.34
C VAL A 89 -1.83 -0.81 -9.55
N SER A 90 -1.09 -0.57 -8.46
CA SER A 90 0.29 -0.08 -8.52
C SER A 90 1.23 -1.01 -9.28
N CYS A 91 1.14 -2.33 -9.03
CA CYS A 91 1.93 -3.33 -9.75
C CYS A 91 1.45 -3.48 -11.21
N ARG A 92 0.13 -3.45 -11.45
CA ARG A 92 -0.47 -3.51 -12.79
C ARG A 92 0.00 -2.36 -13.67
N LEU A 93 0.02 -1.13 -13.15
CA LEU A 93 0.53 0.05 -13.85
C LEU A 93 2.02 -0.07 -14.22
N ALA A 94 2.77 -0.90 -13.49
CA ALA A 94 4.17 -1.23 -13.79
C ALA A 94 4.33 -2.45 -14.72
N GLY A 95 3.24 -2.99 -15.28
CA GLY A 95 3.25 -4.21 -16.09
C GLY A 95 3.49 -5.51 -15.30
N ARG A 96 3.39 -5.45 -13.96
CA ARG A 96 3.60 -6.60 -13.06
C ARG A 96 2.25 -7.09 -12.54
N GLU A 97 1.60 -7.98 -13.29
CA GLU A 97 0.38 -8.65 -12.83
C GLU A 97 0.63 -10.15 -12.67
N ARG A 98 0.65 -10.62 -11.42
CA ARG A 98 0.41 -12.04 -11.16
C ARG A 98 -1.08 -12.29 -11.31
N ARG A 99 -1.45 -13.02 -12.37
CA ARG A 99 -2.79 -13.61 -12.47
C ARG A 99 -2.90 -14.58 -11.29
N ALA A 100 -3.83 -14.33 -10.36
CA ALA A 100 -4.11 -15.29 -9.31
C ALA A 100 -4.42 -16.62 -9.98
N ALA A 101 -3.57 -17.62 -9.79
CA ALA A 101 -3.89 -18.97 -10.20
C ALA A 101 -5.14 -19.35 -9.40
N VAL A 102 -6.28 -19.51 -10.07
CA VAL A 102 -7.44 -20.16 -9.49
C VAL A 102 -7.01 -21.60 -9.26
N LEU A 103 -6.50 -21.89 -8.07
CA LEU A 103 -6.35 -23.27 -7.64
C LEU A 103 -7.76 -23.86 -7.61
N PRO A 104 -8.04 -24.97 -8.34
CA PRO A 104 -9.33 -25.62 -8.23
C PRO A 104 -9.56 -25.95 -6.76
N ALA A 105 -10.70 -25.52 -6.23
CA ALA A 105 -11.09 -25.80 -4.86
C ALA A 105 -11.09 -27.33 -4.67
N THR A 106 -10.09 -27.85 -3.98
CA THR A 106 -10.09 -29.24 -3.53
C THR A 106 -11.28 -29.36 -2.59
N LYS A 107 -12.39 -29.94 -3.07
CA LYS A 107 -13.52 -30.35 -2.24
C LYS A 107 -13.01 -31.43 -1.29
N GLY A 108 -12.52 -30.98 -0.14
CA GLY A 108 -12.10 -31.81 0.98
C GLY A 108 -12.67 -31.25 2.27
N ALA A 109 -13.96 -30.95 2.29
CA ALA A 109 -14.70 -30.68 3.52
C ALA A 109 -14.91 -32.02 4.25
N GLY A 110 -13.87 -32.49 4.93
CA GLY A 110 -14.03 -33.43 6.02
C GLY A 110 -14.71 -32.69 7.17
N SER A 111 -15.96 -33.04 7.45
CA SER A 111 -16.72 -32.57 8.60
C SER A 111 -15.96 -32.85 9.89
N MET A 112 -15.49 -31.80 10.55
CA MET A 112 -14.97 -31.89 11.91
C MET A 112 -16.17 -31.79 12.87
N PRO A 113 -16.54 -32.85 13.61
CA PRO A 113 -17.68 -32.80 14.51
C PRO A 113 -17.31 -31.94 15.73
N LEU A 114 -18.13 -30.92 16.00
CA LEU A 114 -18.07 -30.17 17.25
C LEU A 114 -18.59 -31.11 18.35
N SER A 115 -17.72 -31.55 19.26
CA SER A 115 -18.15 -32.17 20.51
C SER A 115 -18.81 -31.10 21.40
N PRO A 116 -19.90 -31.41 22.13
CA PRO A 116 -20.45 -30.50 23.12
C PRO A 116 -19.46 -30.36 24.28
N VAL A 117 -19.26 -29.12 24.74
CA VAL A 117 -18.64 -28.83 26.02
C VAL A 117 -19.76 -28.89 27.06
N GLU A 118 -19.68 -29.85 27.98
CA GLU A 118 -20.29 -29.72 29.32
C GLU A 118 -19.37 -28.86 30.21
#